data_AF-A0A8S4RVU2-F1
#
_entry.id   AF-A0A8S4RVU2-F1
#
_cell.length_a   1.000
_cell.length_b   1.000
_cell.length_c   1.000
_cell.angle_alpha   90.00
_cell.angle_beta   90.00
_cell.angle_gamma   90.00
#
_symmetry.space_group_name_H-M   'P 1'
#
loop_
_entity.id
_entity.type
_entity.pdbx_description
1 polymer ?
#
loop_
_entity_poly.entity_id
_entity_poly.type
_entity_poly.pdbx_seq_one_letter_code
_entity_poly.pdbx_strand_id
1 'polypeptide(L)'
;MRKSCDELVVSANFGRPSKRKKLLYLGHVLRHDTYRLLQLIMMGKVAGKRRIGRKRKSWLRNIREWTGIASAAQLFSFAREKKNYRKLTAYLH
;
A
#
# COMPACT_ATOMS: atom_id res chain seq x y z
N MET A 1 8.32 27.04 -30.42
CA MET A 1 8.38 27.30 -28.96
C MET A 1 8.74 26.01 -28.24
N ARG A 2 9.99 25.86 -27.78
CA ARG A 2 10.44 24.71 -26.99
C ARG A 2 10.09 24.99 -25.53
N LYS A 3 9.24 24.16 -24.93
CA LYS A 3 8.96 24.20 -23.49
C LYS A 3 10.28 23.99 -22.74
N SER A 4 10.55 24.84 -21.74
CA SER A 4 11.74 24.77 -20.89
C SER A 4 11.78 23.42 -20.15
N CYS A 5 12.98 22.90 -19.90
CA CYS A 5 13.21 21.61 -19.24
C CYS A 5 12.52 21.52 -17.86
N ASP A 6 12.22 22.66 -17.23
CA ASP A 6 11.51 22.74 -15.95
C ASP A 6 10.04 22.31 -16.03
N GLU A 7 9.37 22.46 -17.18
CA GLU A 7 7.99 21.98 -17.35
C GLU A 7 7.89 20.44 -17.41
N LEU A 8 8.98 19.75 -17.73
CA LEU A 8 8.99 18.28 -17.81
C LEU A 8 9.07 17.61 -16.43
N VAL A 9 9.66 18.27 -15.43
CA VAL A 9 9.78 17.71 -14.06
C VAL A 9 8.41 17.60 -13.37
N VAL A 10 7.48 18.50 -13.67
CA VAL A 10 6.12 18.46 -13.12
C VAL A 10 5.30 17.29 -13.70
N SER A 11 5.58 16.87 -14.94
CA SER A 11 4.91 15.72 -15.57
C SER A 11 5.45 14.34 -15.13
N ALA A 12 6.68 14.28 -14.59
CA ALA A 12 7.32 13.02 -14.17
C ALA A 12 6.78 12.44 -12.85
N ASN A 13 5.90 13.14 -12.14
CA ASN A 13 5.27 12.67 -10.90
C ASN A 13 3.96 11.88 -11.12
N PHE A 14 3.53 11.71 -12.38
CA PHE A 14 2.26 11.09 -12.75
C PHE A 14 2.25 9.55 -12.78
N GLY A 15 3.35 8.87 -12.40
CA GLY A 15 3.51 7.43 -12.67
C GLY A 15 3.50 6.48 -11.47
N ARG A 16 3.73 6.95 -10.24
CA ARG A 16 3.84 6.07 -9.07
C ARG A 16 2.96 6.58 -7.93
N PRO A 17 2.01 5.77 -7.42
CA PRO A 17 1.29 6.16 -6.22
C PRO A 17 2.30 6.35 -5.09
N SER A 18 2.27 7.54 -4.48
CA SER A 18 3.10 7.86 -3.30
C SER A 18 2.88 6.81 -2.21
N LYS A 19 3.93 6.52 -1.41
CA LYS A 19 3.86 5.54 -0.31
C LYS A 19 2.63 5.79 0.56
N ARG A 20 2.33 7.06 0.83
CA ARG A 20 1.16 7.54 1.55
C ARG A 20 -0.17 7.10 0.93
N LYS A 21 -0.39 7.30 -0.38
CA LYS A 21 -1.64 6.88 -1.06
C LYS A 21 -1.87 5.37 -0.94
N LYS A 22 -0.81 4.58 -1.05
CA LYS A 22 -0.85 3.12 -0.87
C LYS A 22 -1.27 2.74 0.55
N LEU A 23 -0.71 3.37 1.57
CA LEU A 23 -1.16 3.09 2.93
C LEU A 23 -2.61 3.53 3.15
N LEU A 24 -3.00 4.73 2.74
CA LEU A 24 -4.38 5.20 2.89
C LEU A 24 -5.39 4.21 2.28
N TYR A 25 -5.08 3.67 1.10
CA TYR A 25 -5.91 2.65 0.46
C TYR A 25 -5.94 1.32 1.21
N LEU A 26 -4.82 0.87 1.79
CA LEU A 26 -4.79 -0.32 2.66
C LEU A 26 -5.75 -0.15 3.85
N GLY A 27 -5.69 1.00 4.53
CA GLY A 27 -6.59 1.31 5.63
C GLY A 27 -8.06 1.40 5.22
N HIS A 28 -8.34 1.90 4.01
CA HIS A 28 -9.68 1.92 3.42
C HIS A 28 -10.22 0.49 3.20
N VAL A 29 -9.46 -0.34 2.49
CA VAL A 29 -9.83 -1.74 2.19
C VAL A 29 -10.08 -2.56 3.45
N LEU A 30 -9.27 -2.39 4.49
CA LEU A 30 -9.37 -3.19 5.73
C LEU A 30 -10.49 -2.76 6.68
N ARG A 31 -11.06 -1.57 6.50
CA ARG A 31 -12.14 -1.05 7.36
C ARG A 31 -13.53 -1.16 6.76
N HIS A 32 -13.64 -1.25 5.44
CA HIS A 32 -14.91 -1.34 4.75
C HIS A 32 -15.22 -2.79 4.34
N ASP A 33 -16.41 -3.27 4.72
CA ASP A 33 -16.85 -4.64 4.43
C ASP A 33 -17.13 -4.89 2.94
N THR A 34 -17.32 -3.83 2.15
CA THR A 34 -17.47 -3.89 0.69
C THR A 34 -16.27 -4.53 -0.03
N TYR A 35 -15.10 -4.60 0.62
CA TYR A 35 -13.89 -5.21 0.05
C TYR A 35 -13.59 -6.60 0.62
N ARG A 36 -14.59 -7.34 1.11
CA ARG A 36 -14.40 -8.63 1.78
C ARG A 36 -13.54 -9.62 0.99
N LEU A 37 -13.78 -9.80 -0.30
CA LEU A 37 -12.99 -10.69 -1.15
C LEU A 37 -11.51 -10.26 -1.20
N LEU A 38 -11.26 -8.97 -1.37
CA LEU A 38 -9.91 -8.41 -1.41
C LEU A 38 -9.19 -8.61 -0.07
N GLN A 39 -9.89 -8.43 1.06
CA GLN A 39 -9.35 -8.71 2.39
C GLN A 39 -8.93 -10.19 2.52
N LEU A 40 -9.77 -11.13 2.08
CA LEU A 40 -9.47 -12.56 2.13
C LEU A 40 -8.24 -12.91 1.28
N ILE A 41 -8.13 -12.35 0.08
CA ILE A 41 -6.96 -12.52 -0.80
C ILE A 41 -5.70 -11.97 -0.13
N MET A 42 -5.78 -10.77 0.45
CA MET A 42 -4.64 -10.13 1.12
C MET A 42 -4.18 -10.88 2.37
N MET A 43 -5.11 -11.50 3.10
CA MET A 43 -4.81 -12.37 4.24
C MET A 43 -4.30 -13.75 3.83
N GLY A 44 -4.32 -14.09 2.54
CA GLY A 44 -3.92 -15.41 2.04
C GLY A 44 -4.92 -16.53 2.37
N LYS A 45 -6.18 -16.18 2.67
CA LYS A 45 -7.24 -17.16 2.97
C LYS A 45 -7.83 -17.82 1.73
N VAL A 46 -7.51 -17.31 0.54
CA VAL A 46 -7.91 -17.90 -0.73
C VAL A 46 -6.82 -18.86 -1.18
N ALA A 47 -7.19 -20.13 -1.41
CA ALA A 47 -6.27 -21.15 -1.89
C ALA A 47 -5.79 -20.80 -3.32
N GLY A 48 -4.49 -20.93 -3.56
CA GLY A 48 -3.91 -20.70 -4.87
C GLY A 48 -2.38 -20.77 -4.85
N LYS A 49 -1.79 -21.32 -5.92
CA LYS A 49 -0.34 -21.39 -6.08
C LYS A 49 0.17 -20.15 -6.82
N ARG A 50 1.27 -19.57 -6.35
CA ARG A 50 1.95 -18.49 -7.07
C ARG A 50 2.52 -19.04 -8.39
N ARG A 51 2.15 -18.44 -9.52
CA ARG A 51 2.75 -18.75 -10.83
C ARG A 51 4.25 -18.41 -10.84
N ILE A 52 5.04 -19.26 -11.51
CA ILE A 52 6.46 -19.02 -11.77
C ILE A 52 6.62 -17.66 -12.51
N GLY A 53 7.67 -16.91 -12.17
CA GLY A 53 7.94 -15.57 -12.72
C GLY A 53 7.31 -14.37 -11.99
N ARG A 54 6.28 -14.57 -11.14
CA ARG A 54 5.68 -13.45 -10.39
C ARG A 54 6.63 -12.90 -9.32
N LYS A 55 6.90 -11.59 -9.29
CA LYS A 55 7.80 -10.97 -8.30
C LYS A 55 7.45 -11.37 -6.86
N ARG A 56 8.47 -11.71 -6.06
CA ARG A 56 8.32 -12.07 -4.63
C ARG A 56 7.93 -10.87 -3.75
N LYS A 57 8.17 -9.64 -4.22
CA LYS A 57 7.84 -8.42 -3.48
C LYS A 57 6.36 -8.08 -3.61
N SER A 58 5.58 -8.38 -2.57
CA SER A 58 4.16 -8.04 -2.51
C SER A 58 3.94 -6.60 -2.03
N TRP A 59 2.74 -6.07 -2.28
CA TRP A 59 2.33 -4.76 -1.77
C TRP A 59 2.41 -4.68 -0.23
N LEU A 60 1.94 -5.72 0.48
CA LEU A 60 2.05 -5.82 1.93
C LEU A 60 3.50 -5.88 2.42
N ARG A 61 4.41 -6.54 1.67
CA ARG A 61 5.83 -6.55 2.00
C ARG A 61 6.44 -5.15 1.87
N ASN A 62 6.10 -4.41 0.81
CA ASN A 62 6.55 -3.01 0.67
C ASN A 62 6.07 -2.14 1.84
N ILE A 63 4.80 -2.25 2.23
CA ILE A 63 4.26 -1.44 3.33
C ILE A 63 4.96 -1.78 4.65
N ARG A 64 5.22 -3.05 4.93
CA ARG A 64 5.98 -3.47 6.12
C ARG A 64 7.40 -2.92 6.11
N GLU A 65 8.09 -2.99 4.98
CA GLU A 65 9.43 -2.39 4.82
C GLU A 65 9.41 -0.86 5.04
N TRP A 66 8.37 -0.16 4.60
CA TRP A 66 8.25 1.29 4.80
C TRP A 66 7.89 1.71 6.23
N THR A 67 7.23 0.83 6.98
CA THR A 67 6.68 1.14 8.30
C THR A 67 7.47 0.50 9.44
N GLY A 68 8.43 -0.37 9.13
CA GLY A 68 9.17 -1.14 10.14
C GLY A 68 8.33 -2.23 10.82
N ILE A 69 7.10 -2.49 10.37
CA ILE A 69 6.24 -3.51 10.99
C ILE A 69 6.67 -4.91 10.55
N ALA A 70 7.03 -5.76 11.51
CA ALA A 70 7.55 -7.10 11.25
C ALA A 70 6.53 -8.03 10.57
N SER A 71 5.30 -8.09 11.10
CA SER A 71 4.29 -9.07 10.67
C SER A 71 3.11 -8.45 9.94
N ALA A 72 2.49 -9.21 9.02
CA ALA A 72 1.27 -8.78 8.34
C ALA A 72 0.08 -8.68 9.31
N ALA A 73 0.02 -9.56 10.31
CA ALA A 73 -1.03 -9.54 11.33
C ALA A 73 -1.00 -8.24 12.15
N GLN A 74 0.17 -7.81 12.63
CA GLN A 74 0.32 -6.52 13.31
C GLN A 74 -0.12 -5.37 12.40
N LEU A 75 0.32 -5.37 11.13
CA LEU A 75 -0.09 -4.36 10.16
C LEU A 75 -1.62 -4.30 9.99
N PHE A 76 -2.30 -5.45 9.96
CA PHE A 76 -3.75 -5.49 9.86
C PHE A 76 -4.44 -4.94 11.11
N SER A 77 -3.97 -5.30 12.31
CA SER A 77 -4.50 -4.74 13.56
C SER A 77 -4.36 -3.22 13.60
N PHE A 78 -3.17 -2.69 13.27
CA PHE A 78 -2.94 -1.25 13.18
C PHE A 78 -3.81 -0.56 12.14
N ALA A 79 -4.03 -1.19 10.99
CA ALA A 79 -4.83 -0.62 9.93
C ALA A 79 -6.32 -0.54 10.26
N ARG A 80 -6.86 -1.48 11.05
CA ARG A 80 -8.24 -1.41 11.53
C ARG A 80 -8.45 -0.21 12.45
N GLU A 81 -7.48 0.11 13.30
CA GLU A 81 -7.57 1.24 14.21
C GLU A 81 -7.25 2.59 13.51
N LYS A 82 -8.30 3.39 13.24
CA LYS A 82 -8.19 4.65 12.46
C LYS A 82 -7.21 5.66 13.07
N LYS A 83 -7.17 5.80 14.40
CA LYS A 83 -6.31 6.79 15.10
C LYS A 83 -4.83 6.45 14.93
N ASN A 84 -4.45 5.21 15.23
CA ASN A 84 -3.07 4.74 15.12
C ASN A 84 -2.59 4.71 13.67
N TYR A 85 -3.46 4.31 12.74
CA TYR A 85 -3.10 4.30 11.33
C TYR A 85 -2.84 5.69 10.75
N ARG A 86 -3.60 6.71 11.18
CA ARG A 86 -3.38 8.10 10.76
C ARG A 86 -2.00 8.60 11.17
N LYS A 87 -1.58 8.33 12.41
CA LYS A 87 -0.23 8.65 12.90
C LYS A 87 0.82 8.01 11.99
N LEU A 88 0.69 6.71 11.74
CA LEU A 88 1.62 5.95 10.91
C LEU A 88 1.70 6.48 9.45
N THR A 89 0.58 6.95 8.88
CA THR A 89 0.60 7.58 7.54
C THR A 89 1.21 8.99 7.52
N ALA A 90 1.25 9.68 8.65
CA ALA A 90 1.81 11.03 8.74
C ALA A 90 3.34 11.03 8.77
N TYR A 91 3.95 9.97 9.33
CA TYR A 91 5.42 9.80 9.36
C TYR A 91 6.05 9.44 8.00
N LEU A 92 5.24 9.16 6.97
CA LEU A 92 5.70 8.80 5.63
C LEU A 92 5.60 10.01 4.69
N HIS A 93 6.71 10.71 4.51
CA HIS A 93 6.91 11.76 3.50
C HIS A 93 7.07 11.19 2.09
#